data_AF-A0A438IDF6-F1
#
_entry.id   AF-A0A438IDF6-F1
#
_cell.length_a   1.000
_cell.length_b   1.000
_cell.length_c   1.000
_cell.angle_alpha   90.00
_cell.angle_beta   90.00
_cell.angle_gamma   90.00
#
_symmetry.space_group_name_H-M   'P 1'
#
loop_
_entity.id
_entity.type
_entity.pdbx_description
1 polymer ?
#
loop_
_entity_poly.entity_id
_entity_poly.type
_entity_poly.pdbx_seq_one_letter_code
_entity_poly.pdbx_strand_id
1 'polypeptide(L)'
;MTSIIDDIYDVYGTLEELELFTEALLDFQWDISAIDQLPEYMRVCYQALLDVYSEIEEEIAKEGRSYRFYYAKEAFEQKRGHVASAVECYMKQHGASEQETHKEFNKQVRDAWKDINEECLMPTAVPMTVLNLARVIDVIYKNEDGYTHSETILKDIITSMLIDAVPI
;
A
#
# COMPACT_ATOMS: atom_id res chain seq x y z
N MET A 1 7.14 -6.42 2.76
CA MET A 1 6.40 -6.50 4.02
C MET A 1 4.92 -6.21 3.84
N THR A 2 4.51 -5.05 3.32
CA THR A 2 3.08 -4.71 3.16
C THR A 2 2.27 -5.71 2.31
N SER A 3 2.82 -6.23 1.21
CA SER A 3 2.13 -7.26 0.40
C SER A 3 1.99 -8.62 1.12
N ILE A 4 2.92 -8.99 2.02
CA ILE A 4 2.77 -10.23 2.80
C ILE A 4 1.62 -10.06 3.80
N ILE A 5 1.51 -8.88 4.41
CA ILE A 5 0.39 -8.55 5.30
C ILE A 5 -0.92 -8.57 4.52
N ASP A 6 -0.96 -7.97 3.33
CA ASP A 6 -2.11 -8.00 2.42
C ASP A 6 -2.58 -9.45 2.15
N ASP A 7 -1.67 -10.34 1.74
CA ASP A 7 -1.97 -11.77 1.51
C ASP A 7 -2.50 -12.47 2.78
N ILE A 8 -1.99 -12.12 3.95
CA ILE A 8 -2.47 -12.64 5.23
C ILE A 8 -3.93 -12.26 5.46
N TYR A 9 -4.30 -11.00 5.24
CA TYR A 9 -5.68 -10.53 5.43
C TYR A 9 -6.65 -11.02 4.34
N ASP A 10 -6.17 -11.21 3.11
CA ASP A 10 -7.02 -11.55 1.97
C ASP A 10 -7.23 -13.06 1.77
N VAL A 11 -6.21 -13.89 2.05
CA VAL A 11 -6.22 -15.32 1.66
C VAL A 11 -5.95 -16.27 2.82
N TYR A 12 -5.04 -15.94 3.74
CA TYR A 12 -4.52 -16.93 4.69
C TYR A 12 -5.18 -16.91 6.08
N GLY A 13 -5.43 -15.73 6.65
CA GLY A 13 -5.87 -15.59 8.03
C GLY A 13 -7.36 -15.89 8.24
N THR A 14 -7.68 -16.56 9.35
CA THR A 14 -9.08 -16.60 9.82
C THR A 14 -9.46 -15.29 10.50
N LEU A 15 -10.74 -15.00 10.64
CA LEU A 15 -11.20 -13.77 11.29
C LEU A 15 -10.60 -13.61 12.69
N GLU A 16 -10.58 -14.69 13.48
CA GLU A 16 -10.02 -14.69 14.84
C GLU A 16 -8.49 -14.44 14.84
N GLU A 17 -7.76 -15.01 13.89
CA GLU A 17 -6.32 -14.77 13.76
C GLU A 17 -6.03 -13.33 13.29
N LEU A 18 -6.84 -12.78 12.39
CA LEU A 18 -6.72 -11.42 11.89
C LEU A 18 -7.09 -10.38 12.95
N GLU A 19 -8.04 -10.67 13.84
CA GLU A 19 -8.32 -9.83 15.01
C GLU A 19 -7.08 -9.74 15.91
N LEU A 20 -6.48 -10.87 16.27
CA LEU A 20 -5.25 -10.91 17.08
C LEU A 20 -4.08 -10.21 16.39
N PHE A 21 -3.92 -10.40 15.08
CA PHE A 21 -2.86 -9.75 14.30
C PHE A 21 -3.07 -8.23 14.21
N THR A 22 -4.32 -7.79 14.04
CA THR A 22 -4.69 -6.37 14.05
C THR A 22 -4.46 -5.74 15.42
N GLU A 23 -4.81 -6.43 16.50
CA GLU A 23 -4.55 -5.98 17.87
C GLU A 23 -3.04 -5.86 18.15
N ALA A 24 -2.23 -6.84 17.71
CA ALA A 24 -0.77 -6.77 17.82
C ALA A 24 -0.20 -5.53 17.10
N LEU A 25 -0.71 -5.22 15.90
CA LEU A 25 -0.27 -4.07 15.11
C LEU A 25 -0.73 -2.71 15.67
N LEU A 26 -1.94 -2.63 16.21
CA LEU A 26 -2.57 -1.35 16.56
C LEU A 26 -2.60 -1.07 18.07
N ASP A 27 -2.89 -2.08 18.91
CA ASP A 27 -3.11 -1.88 20.35
C ASP A 27 -1.85 -2.10 21.17
N PHE A 28 -0.96 -3.01 20.75
CA PHE A 28 0.31 -3.26 21.44
C PHE A 28 1.43 -2.29 21.03
N GLN A 29 1.13 -1.29 20.21
CA GLN A 29 2.12 -0.31 19.73
C GLN A 29 3.39 -0.96 19.16
N TRP A 30 3.25 -2.11 18.48
CA TRP A 30 4.37 -2.83 17.86
C TRP A 30 5.30 -3.46 18.92
N ASP A 31 4.76 -3.89 20.06
CA ASP A 31 5.51 -4.61 21.09
C ASP A 31 5.73 -6.07 20.67
N ILE A 32 6.99 -6.52 20.78
CA ILE A 32 7.39 -7.90 20.52
C ILE A 32 6.69 -8.89 21.47
N SER A 33 6.26 -8.46 22.66
CA SER A 33 5.57 -9.32 23.62
C SER A 33 4.25 -9.91 23.10
N ALA A 34 3.63 -9.27 22.10
CA ALA A 34 2.43 -9.77 21.44
C ALA A 34 2.69 -11.00 20.54
N ILE A 35 3.95 -11.28 20.18
CA ILE A 35 4.30 -12.34 19.22
C ILE A 35 3.84 -13.74 19.67
N ASP A 36 3.86 -14.00 20.98
CA ASP A 36 3.48 -15.31 21.52
C ASP A 36 1.97 -15.59 21.41
N GLN A 37 1.17 -14.56 21.19
CA GLN A 37 -0.28 -14.67 20.99
C GLN A 37 -0.66 -14.97 19.55
N LEU A 38 0.27 -14.78 18.61
CA LEU A 38 0.02 -14.99 17.18
C LEU A 38 0.23 -16.46 16.77
N PRO A 39 -0.46 -16.93 15.72
CA PRO A 39 -0.15 -18.18 15.03
C PRO A 39 1.30 -18.20 14.51
N GLU A 40 1.93 -19.37 14.49
CA GLU A 40 3.35 -19.55 14.17
C GLU A 40 3.77 -18.90 12.83
N TYR A 41 2.92 -19.00 11.80
CA TYR A 41 3.20 -18.40 10.49
C TYR A 41 3.15 -16.87 10.49
N MET A 42 2.25 -16.27 11.28
CA MET A 42 2.12 -14.81 11.41
C MET A 42 3.26 -14.22 12.24
N ARG A 43 3.83 -14.97 13.19
CA ARG A 43 4.98 -14.53 14.01
C ARG A 43 6.16 -14.11 13.15
N VAL A 44 6.44 -14.88 12.10
CA VAL A 44 7.54 -14.60 11.17
C VAL A 44 7.31 -13.25 10.47
N CYS A 45 6.09 -12.99 10.00
CA CYS A 45 5.74 -11.72 9.38
C CYS A 45 5.79 -10.56 10.39
N TYR A 46 5.28 -10.76 11.59
CA TYR A 46 5.28 -9.74 12.65
C TYR A 46 6.70 -9.38 13.09
N GLN A 47 7.57 -10.36 13.33
CA GLN A 47 8.97 -10.12 13.67
C GLN A 47 9.70 -9.36 12.57
N ALA A 48 9.61 -9.83 11.32
CA ALA A 48 10.27 -9.16 10.19
C ALA A 48 9.76 -7.73 10.00
N LEU A 49 8.49 -7.48 10.32
CA LEU A 49 7.91 -6.15 10.28
C LEU A 49 8.53 -5.26 11.36
N LEU A 50 8.62 -5.73 12.60
CA LEU A 50 9.29 -4.99 13.69
C LEU A 50 10.73 -4.66 13.36
N ASP A 51 11.48 -5.64 12.85
CA ASP A 51 12.89 -5.48 12.50
C ASP A 51 13.06 -4.38 11.43
N VAL A 52 12.26 -4.40 10.36
CA VAL A 52 12.29 -3.38 9.31
C VAL A 52 11.97 -1.99 9.87
N TYR A 53 10.99 -1.87 10.76
CA TYR A 53 10.65 -0.58 11.39
C TYR A 53 11.75 -0.08 12.32
N SER A 54 12.40 -0.97 13.11
CA SER A 54 13.56 -0.62 13.94
C SER A 54 14.73 -0.14 13.09
N GLU A 55 15.05 -0.83 11.98
CA GLU A 55 16.09 -0.40 11.05
C GLU A 55 15.79 0.98 10.45
N ILE A 56 14.55 1.21 10.01
CA ILE A 56 14.10 2.51 9.48
C ILE A 56 14.22 3.60 10.56
N GLU A 57 13.80 3.33 11.80
CA GLU A 57 13.89 4.27 12.90
C GLU A 57 15.35 4.65 13.21
N GLU A 58 16.25 3.67 13.25
CA GLU A 58 17.69 3.89 13.45
C GLU A 58 18.30 4.76 12.34
N GLU A 59 18.00 4.48 11.08
CA GLU A 59 18.49 5.27 9.94
C GLU A 59 17.93 6.70 9.96
N ILE A 60 16.63 6.87 10.22
CA ILE A 60 15.99 8.19 10.32
C ILE A 60 16.54 8.98 11.53
N ALA A 61 16.86 8.30 12.63
CA ALA A 61 17.49 8.91 13.80
C ALA A 61 18.91 9.41 13.49
N LYS A 62 19.70 8.66 12.71
CA LYS A 62 21.02 9.11 12.22
C LYS A 62 20.93 10.39 11.40
N GLU A 63 19.84 10.58 10.66
CA GLU A 63 19.54 11.82 9.91
C GLU A 63 18.96 12.96 10.75
N GLY A 64 18.69 12.74 12.05
CA GLY A 64 18.06 13.73 12.92
C GLY A 64 16.58 14.00 12.60
N ARG A 65 15.88 13.04 11.96
CA ARG A 65 14.51 13.18 11.46
C ARG A 65 13.50 12.28 12.18
N SER A 66 13.79 11.86 13.41
CA SER A 66 12.98 10.92 14.19
C SER A 66 11.49 11.29 14.29
N TYR A 67 11.16 12.59 14.28
CA TYR A 67 9.77 13.08 14.25
C TYR A 67 8.94 12.54 13.07
N ARG A 68 9.56 12.18 11.94
CA ARG A 68 8.86 11.59 10.78
C ARG A 68 8.34 10.19 11.08
N PHE A 69 9.10 9.43 11.86
CA PHE A 69 8.70 8.09 12.28
C PHE A 69 7.50 8.15 13.22
N TYR A 70 7.48 9.13 14.14
CA TYR A 70 6.34 9.41 15.01
C TYR A 70 5.04 9.66 14.20
N TYR A 71 5.10 10.53 13.18
CA TYR A 71 3.91 10.80 12.34
C TYR A 71 3.48 9.60 11.51
N ALA A 72 4.44 8.78 11.03
CA ALA A 72 4.11 7.56 10.29
C ALA A 72 3.38 6.54 11.18
N LYS A 73 3.78 6.43 12.46
CA LYS A 73 3.12 5.57 13.45
C LYS A 73 1.69 6.05 13.75
N GLU A 74 1.51 7.34 14.02
CA GLU A 74 0.20 7.95 14.28
C GLU A 74 -0.76 7.79 13.09
N ALA A 75 -0.28 7.96 11.86
CA ALA A 75 -1.09 7.79 10.65
C ALA A 75 -1.50 6.32 10.40
N PHE A 76 -0.71 5.37 10.86
CA PHE A 76 -1.03 3.94 10.77
C PHE A 76 -2.13 3.54 11.75
N GLU A 77 -2.04 4.01 13.00
CA GLU A 77 -3.03 3.73 14.05
C GLU A 77 -4.45 4.23 13.69
N GLN A 78 -4.57 5.26 12.84
CA GLN A 78 -5.85 5.84 12.44
C GLN A 78 -6.62 5.04 11.37
N LYS A 79 -6.04 4.00 10.75
CA LYS A 79 -6.72 3.23 9.70
C LYS A 79 -7.40 1.98 10.28
N ARG A 80 -8.73 1.95 10.27
CA ARG A 80 -9.57 0.81 10.65
C ARG A 80 -10.39 0.29 9.49
N GLY A 81 -10.55 -1.04 9.41
CA GLY A 81 -11.74 -1.68 8.86
C GLY A 81 -11.54 -2.68 7.71
N HIS A 82 -12.40 -3.69 7.70
CA HIS A 82 -12.55 -4.69 6.63
C HIS A 82 -13.01 -4.07 5.30
N VAL A 83 -12.56 -4.66 4.20
CA VAL A 83 -12.81 -4.12 2.86
C VAL A 83 -13.85 -4.97 2.13
N ALA A 84 -15.05 -4.42 1.96
CA ALA A 84 -15.89 -4.77 0.83
C ALA A 84 -15.36 -4.02 -0.40
N SER A 85 -15.36 -4.66 -1.58
CA SER A 85 -14.77 -4.05 -2.78
C SER A 85 -15.41 -2.68 -3.06
N ALA A 86 -14.61 -1.69 -3.46
CA ALA A 86 -15.11 -0.34 -3.74
C ALA A 86 -16.24 -0.36 -4.79
N VAL A 87 -16.14 -1.26 -5.78
CA VAL A 87 -17.15 -1.44 -6.83
C VAL A 87 -18.47 -1.95 -6.23
N GLU A 88 -18.42 -3.02 -5.44
CA GLU A 88 -19.62 -3.58 -4.81
C GLU A 88 -20.27 -2.59 -3.84
N CYS A 89 -19.46 -1.86 -3.06
CA CYS A 89 -19.92 -0.80 -2.17
C CYS A 89 -20.67 0.28 -2.96
N TYR A 90 -20.08 0.77 -4.06
CA TYR A 90 -20.69 1.81 -4.88
C TYR A 90 -21.99 1.30 -5.55
N MET A 91 -21.99 0.09 -6.09
CA MET A 91 -23.18 -0.53 -6.68
C MET A 91 -24.31 -0.65 -5.66
N LYS A 92 -24.02 -1.15 -4.44
CA LYS A 92 -24.99 -1.26 -3.35
C LYS A 92 -25.51 0.09 -2.89
N GLN A 93 -24.64 1.09 -2.76
CA GLN A 93 -25.00 2.42 -2.27
C GLN A 93 -25.82 3.22 -3.27
N HIS A 94 -25.51 3.11 -4.56
CA HIS A 94 -26.11 3.94 -5.61
C HIS A 94 -27.12 3.19 -6.49
N GLY A 95 -27.30 1.88 -6.29
CA GLY A 95 -28.11 1.04 -7.17
C GLY A 95 -27.59 0.98 -8.61
N ALA A 96 -26.30 1.26 -8.79
CA ALA A 96 -25.65 1.35 -10.10
C ALA A 96 -25.26 -0.04 -10.62
N SER A 97 -25.20 -0.18 -11.94
CA SER A 97 -24.55 -1.34 -12.57
C SER A 97 -23.03 -1.25 -12.45
N GLU A 98 -22.37 -2.40 -12.51
CA GLU A 98 -20.90 -2.50 -12.50
C GLU A 98 -20.25 -1.61 -13.58
N GLN A 99 -20.83 -1.58 -14.79
CA GLN A 99 -20.33 -0.73 -15.89
C GLN A 99 -20.45 0.77 -15.57
N GLU A 100 -21.53 1.21 -14.95
CA GLU A 100 -21.71 2.60 -14.51
C GLU A 100 -20.71 2.95 -13.40
N THR A 101 -20.48 2.02 -12.47
CA THR A 101 -19.48 2.16 -11.41
C THR A 101 -18.07 2.31 -11.97
N HIS A 102 -17.66 1.45 -12.92
CA HIS A 102 -16.35 1.59 -13.58
C HIS A 102 -16.20 2.90 -14.34
N LYS A 103 -17.26 3.37 -15.03
CA LYS A 103 -17.21 4.67 -15.71
C LYS A 103 -17.01 5.82 -14.74
N GLU A 104 -17.68 5.77 -13.59
CA GLU A 104 -17.55 6.78 -12.55
C GLU A 104 -16.16 6.75 -11.89
N PHE A 105 -15.65 5.58 -11.52
CA PHE A 105 -14.29 5.48 -10.96
C PHE A 105 -13.22 5.93 -11.94
N ASN A 106 -13.35 5.56 -13.22
CA ASN A 106 -12.44 6.08 -14.26
C ASN A 106 -12.53 7.61 -14.40
N LYS A 107 -13.72 8.20 -14.20
CA LYS A 107 -13.87 9.66 -14.19
C LYS A 107 -13.16 10.26 -12.98
N GLN A 108 -13.34 9.71 -11.79
CA GLN A 108 -12.64 10.17 -10.58
C GLN A 108 -11.12 10.10 -10.72
N VAL A 109 -10.58 9.02 -11.29
CA VAL A 109 -9.14 8.90 -11.58
C VAL A 109 -8.68 9.99 -12.56
N ARG A 110 -9.43 10.24 -13.63
CA ARG A 110 -9.09 11.32 -14.60
C ARG A 110 -9.14 12.71 -13.97
N ASP A 111 -10.11 12.95 -13.10
CA ASP A 111 -10.24 14.23 -12.41
C ASP A 111 -9.11 14.42 -11.39
N ALA A 112 -8.75 13.38 -10.62
CA ALA A 112 -7.59 13.40 -9.73
C ALA A 112 -6.26 13.65 -10.47
N TRP A 113 -6.10 13.12 -11.69
CA TRP A 113 -4.94 13.43 -12.54
C TRP A 113 -4.89 14.90 -12.96
N LYS A 114 -6.04 15.56 -13.20
CA LYS A 114 -6.08 17.00 -13.49
C LYS A 114 -5.65 17.80 -12.27
N ASP A 115 -6.12 17.43 -11.09
CA ASP A 115 -5.76 18.09 -9.84
C ASP A 115 -4.26 18.00 -9.58
N ILE A 116 -3.66 16.80 -9.74
CA ILE A 116 -2.19 16.62 -9.63
C ILE A 116 -1.45 17.54 -10.61
N ASN A 117 -1.92 17.62 -11.86
CA ASN A 117 -1.28 18.46 -12.88
C ASN A 117 -1.41 19.95 -12.55
N GLU A 118 -2.54 20.40 -12.03
CA GLU A 118 -2.76 21.78 -11.60
C GLU A 118 -1.84 22.14 -10.42
N GLU A 119 -1.78 21.29 -9.40
CA GLU A 119 -0.89 21.48 -8.25
C GLU A 119 0.60 21.45 -8.63
N CYS A 120 1.00 20.70 -9.66
CA CYS A 120 2.36 20.76 -10.20
C CYS A 120 2.71 22.11 -10.84
N LEU A 121 1.73 22.93 -11.20
CA LEU A 121 1.93 24.29 -11.73
C LEU A 121 1.96 25.36 -10.64
N MET A 122 1.55 25.01 -9.41
CA MET A 122 1.47 25.95 -8.29
C MET A 122 2.83 26.17 -7.62
N PRO A 123 3.05 27.31 -6.94
CA PRO A 123 4.31 27.61 -6.24
C PRO A 123 4.68 26.58 -5.17
N THR A 124 3.67 25.99 -4.52
CA THR A 124 3.78 24.79 -3.69
C THR A 124 3.62 23.57 -4.59
N ALA A 125 4.71 23.18 -5.26
CA ALA A 125 4.69 22.00 -6.10
C ALA A 125 4.41 20.73 -5.28
N VAL A 126 3.55 19.86 -5.81
CA VAL A 126 3.41 18.48 -5.32
C VAL A 126 4.79 17.85 -5.18
N PRO A 127 5.12 17.22 -4.03
CA PRO A 127 6.38 16.51 -3.90
C PRO A 127 6.52 15.48 -5.03
N MET A 128 7.64 15.49 -5.73
CA MET A 128 7.90 14.59 -6.86
C MET A 128 7.65 13.11 -6.50
N THR A 129 7.87 12.74 -5.23
CA THR A 129 7.57 11.42 -4.69
C THR A 129 6.10 11.03 -4.85
N VAL A 130 5.16 11.94 -4.60
CA VAL A 130 3.70 11.68 -4.73
C VAL A 130 3.33 11.51 -6.20
N LEU A 131 3.85 12.37 -7.08
CA LEU A 131 3.64 12.26 -8.52
C LEU A 131 4.20 10.95 -9.08
N ASN A 132 5.40 10.57 -8.68
CA ASN A 132 6.02 9.33 -9.13
C ASN A 132 5.28 8.09 -8.61
N LEU A 133 4.72 8.13 -7.40
CA LEU A 133 3.85 7.05 -6.91
C LEU A 133 2.60 6.89 -7.79
N ALA A 134 1.93 7.99 -8.14
CA ALA A 134 0.78 7.95 -9.04
C ALA A 134 1.13 7.38 -10.43
N ARG A 135 2.30 7.74 -10.97
CA ARG A 135 2.82 7.19 -12.23
C ARG A 135 3.10 5.69 -12.15
N VAL A 136 3.69 5.23 -11.05
CA VAL A 136 3.98 3.79 -10.84
C VAL A 136 2.68 2.99 -10.80
N ILE A 137 1.66 3.48 -10.08
CA ILE A 137 0.34 2.84 -10.03
C ILE A 137 -0.29 2.77 -11.43
N ASP A 138 -0.27 3.87 -12.19
CA ASP A 138 -0.80 3.91 -13.57
C ASP A 138 -0.08 2.91 -14.48
N VAL A 139 1.25 2.78 -14.36
CA VAL A 139 2.03 1.84 -15.17
C VAL A 139 1.74 0.38 -14.79
N ILE A 140 1.74 0.06 -13.50
CA ILE A 140 1.56 -1.33 -13.02
C ILE A 140 0.14 -1.84 -13.29
N TYR A 141 -0.88 -0.99 -13.12
CA TYR A 141 -2.29 -1.39 -13.18
C TYR A 141 -3.03 -0.95 -14.45
N LYS A 142 -2.30 -0.51 -15.49
CA LYS A 142 -2.88 0.12 -16.68
C LYS A 142 -3.96 -0.72 -17.38
N ASN A 143 -3.71 -2.02 -17.48
CA ASN A 143 -4.55 -2.95 -18.24
C ASN A 143 -5.11 -4.05 -17.34
N GLU A 144 -4.28 -4.56 -16.44
CA GLU A 144 -4.59 -5.66 -15.53
C GLU A 144 -3.79 -5.49 -14.25
N ASP A 145 -3.98 -6.41 -13.30
CA ASP A 145 -3.15 -6.50 -12.11
C ASP A 145 -1.75 -7.03 -12.46
N GLY A 146 -0.89 -6.12 -12.91
CA GLY A 146 0.50 -6.41 -13.24
C GLY A 146 1.40 -6.63 -12.01
N TYR A 147 0.91 -6.36 -10.80
CA TYR A 147 1.66 -6.66 -9.57
C TYR A 147 1.58 -8.16 -9.25
N THR A 148 0.36 -8.70 -9.21
CA THR A 148 0.13 -10.13 -8.97
C THR A 148 0.51 -10.96 -10.20
N HIS A 149 0.17 -10.50 -11.41
CA HIS A 149 0.47 -11.18 -12.68
C HIS A 149 1.67 -10.54 -13.39
N SER A 150 2.81 -10.50 -12.70
CA SER A 150 4.01 -9.79 -13.16
C SER A 150 4.65 -10.33 -14.46
N GLU A 151 4.22 -11.49 -14.93
CA GLU A 151 4.75 -12.17 -16.12
C GLU A 151 4.47 -11.45 -17.44
N THR A 152 3.59 -10.44 -17.42
CA THR A 152 3.18 -9.67 -18.60
C THR A 152 4.03 -8.40 -18.77
N ILE A 153 3.44 -7.22 -18.61
CA ILE A 153 4.05 -5.93 -18.93
C ILE A 153 5.18 -5.60 -17.94
N LEU A 154 5.03 -5.97 -16.67
CA LEU A 154 6.00 -5.62 -15.64
C LEU A 154 7.35 -6.33 -15.86
N LYS A 155 7.34 -7.59 -16.30
CA LYS A 155 8.55 -8.35 -16.65
C LYS A 155 9.35 -7.68 -17.76
N ASP A 156 8.68 -7.20 -18.81
CA ASP A 156 9.33 -6.51 -19.93
C ASP A 156 9.96 -5.18 -19.47
N ILE A 157 9.24 -4.43 -18.62
CA ILE A 157 9.76 -3.19 -18.02
C ILE A 157 11.01 -3.48 -17.18
N ILE A 158 10.97 -4.48 -16.29
CA ILE A 158 12.12 -4.86 -15.45
C ILE A 158 13.31 -5.26 -16.30
N THR A 159 13.08 -6.07 -17.34
CA THR A 159 14.13 -6.55 -18.23
C THR A 159 14.81 -5.38 -18.93
N SER A 160 14.03 -4.47 -19.51
CA SER A 160 14.54 -3.29 -20.21
C SER A 160 15.27 -2.30 -19.28
N MET A 161 14.81 -2.15 -18.03
CA MET A 161 15.37 -1.16 -17.11
C MET A 161 16.57 -1.65 -16.30
N LEU A 162 16.61 -2.94 -15.95
CA LEU A 162 17.56 -3.49 -14.98
C LEU A 162 18.46 -4.61 -15.54
N ILE A 163 18.13 -5.18 -16.70
CA ILE A 163 18.88 -6.29 -17.30
C ILE A 163 19.57 -5.84 -18.58
N ASP A 164 18.82 -5.29 -19.52
CA ASP A 164 19.32 -4.93 -20.84
C ASP A 164 19.98 -3.54 -20.80
N ALA A 165 21.27 -3.50 -21.10
CA ALA A 165 21.97 -2.23 -21.25
C ALA A 165 21.52 -1.51 -22.52
N VAL A 166 21.35 -0.18 -22.44
CA VAL A 166 21.08 0.65 -23.62
C VAL A 166 22.30 0.57 -24.56
N PRO A 167 22.12 0.14 -25.82
CA PRO A 167 23.22 0.09 -26.78
C PRO A 167 23.82 1.50 -26.98
N ILE A 168 25.15 1.57 -27.00
CA ILE A 168 25.93 2.81 -27.19
C ILE A 168 26.17 3.04 -28.68
#